data_AF-A0A928SLE0-F1
#
_entry.id   AF-A0A928SLE0-F1
#
_cell.length_a   1.000
_cell.length_b   1.000
_cell.length_c   1.000
_cell.angle_alpha   90.00
_cell.angle_beta   90.00
_cell.angle_gamma   90.00
#
_symmetry.space_group_name_H-M   'P 1'
#
loop_
_entity.id
_entity.type
_entity.pdbx_description
1 polymer ?
#
loop_
_entity_poly.entity_id
_entity_poly.type
_entity_poly.pdbx_seq_one_letter_code
_entity_poly.pdbx_strand_id
1 'polypeptide(L)'
;MSAISLIHQLGQHWPGWFSGLKQVAQQRALRRAIAHNYPSFAATYPEWTDYLFDNYFLNQRAFPVLARYLNYKVVPTPFELAQVWAEQFTWSNLEMKERHVARLMPVATDFLRRLNKDLFNRHR
;
A
#
# COMPACT_ATOMS: atom_id res chain seq x y z
N MET A 1 -2.28 -23.87 47.06
CA MET A 1 -2.49 -22.61 46.33
C MET A 1 -2.32 -22.91 44.85
N SER A 2 -3.43 -22.98 44.11
CA SER A 2 -3.45 -23.58 42.76
C SER A 2 -3.12 -22.54 41.68
N ALA A 3 -2.33 -22.94 40.68
CA ALA A 3 -1.82 -22.10 39.58
C ALA A 3 -2.90 -21.41 38.72
N ILE A 4 -4.17 -21.79 38.92
CA ILE A 4 -5.34 -21.25 38.21
C ILE A 4 -5.76 -19.88 38.77
N SER A 5 -5.46 -19.56 40.04
CA SER A 5 -5.83 -18.26 40.64
C SER A 5 -4.99 -17.07 40.13
N LEU A 6 -3.90 -17.30 39.41
CA LEU A 6 -2.97 -16.25 38.95
C LEU A 6 -3.31 -15.68 37.56
N ILE A 7 -4.27 -16.28 36.84
CA ILE A 7 -4.63 -15.87 35.47
C ILE A 7 -5.68 -14.74 35.47
N HIS A 8 -6.43 -14.55 36.55
CA HIS A 8 -7.47 -13.53 36.64
C HIS A 8 -6.98 -12.10 36.97
N GLN A 9 -5.67 -11.92 37.19
CA GLN A 9 -5.07 -10.64 37.65
C GLN A 9 -4.00 -10.08 36.69
N LEU A 10 -4.09 -10.36 35.39
CA LEU A 10 -3.30 -9.69 34.36
C LEU A 10 -4.26 -9.01 33.38
N GLY A 11 -4.69 -7.81 33.75
CA GLY A 11 -5.39 -6.91 32.84
C GLY A 11 -4.52 -6.52 31.65
N GLN A 12 -4.93 -6.96 30.47
CA GLN A 12 -5.04 -6.09 29.27
C GLN A 12 -3.78 -5.35 28.79
N HIS A 13 -2.57 -5.89 28.93
CA HIS A 13 -1.40 -5.39 28.19
C HIS A 13 -0.67 -6.53 27.48
N TRP A 14 -1.06 -6.73 26.21
CA TRP A 14 -0.30 -7.59 25.32
C TRP A 14 1.12 -7.05 25.15
N PRO A 15 2.16 -7.89 25.21
CA PRO A 15 3.54 -7.46 24.97
C PRO A 15 3.71 -6.81 23.59
N GLY A 16 4.49 -5.72 23.51
CA GLY A 16 4.75 -4.97 22.27
C GLY A 16 5.39 -5.78 21.12
N TRP A 17 5.88 -7.00 21.37
CA TRP A 17 6.35 -7.88 20.30
C TRP A 17 5.20 -8.49 19.48
N PHE A 18 4.00 -8.66 20.05
CA PHE A 18 2.82 -9.14 19.30
C PHE A 18 2.33 -8.12 18.27
N SER A 19 2.38 -6.82 18.57
CA SER A 19 2.03 -5.77 17.62
C SER A 19 3.05 -5.68 16.48
N GLY A 20 4.34 -5.89 16.77
CA GLY A 20 5.40 -5.97 15.76
C GLY A 20 5.20 -7.14 14.77
N LEU A 21 4.85 -8.33 15.27
CA LEU A 21 4.58 -9.50 14.40
C LEU A 21 3.39 -9.28 13.46
N LYS A 22 2.31 -8.67 13.97
CA LYS A 22 1.13 -8.31 13.16
C LYS A 22 1.52 -7.35 12.04
N GLN A 23 2.32 -6.33 12.35
CA GLN A 23 2.75 -5.33 11.38
C GLN A 23 3.62 -5.93 10.27
N VAL A 24 4.57 -6.81 10.61
CA VAL A 24 5.41 -7.52 9.64
C VAL A 24 4.57 -8.41 8.72
N ALA A 25 3.60 -9.14 9.27
CA ALA A 25 2.69 -9.98 8.48
C ALA A 25 1.85 -9.15 7.50
N GLN A 26 1.31 -8.01 7.96
CA GLN A 26 0.55 -7.09 7.12
C GLN A 26 1.41 -6.50 6.00
N GLN A 27 2.63 -6.04 6.29
CA GLN A 27 3.56 -5.53 5.27
C GLN A 27 3.90 -6.61 4.22
N ARG A 28 4.10 -7.85 4.64
CA ARG A 28 4.31 -8.98 3.72
C ARG A 28 3.08 -9.24 2.85
N ALA A 29 1.87 -9.15 3.41
CA ALA A 29 0.62 -9.28 2.65
C ALA A 29 0.51 -8.19 1.57
N LEU A 30 0.84 -6.93 1.90
CA LEU A 30 0.85 -5.84 0.92
C LEU A 30 1.89 -6.05 -0.19
N ARG A 31 3.12 -6.45 0.14
CA ARG A 31 4.14 -6.75 -0.88
C ARG A 31 3.69 -7.88 -1.82
N ARG A 32 3.08 -8.93 -1.26
CA ARG A 32 2.50 -10.03 -2.06
C ARG A 32 1.38 -9.55 -2.97
N ALA A 33 0.49 -8.69 -2.46
CA ALA A 33 -0.60 -8.14 -3.25
C ALA A 33 -0.08 -7.24 -4.39
N ILE A 34 0.94 -6.42 -4.13
CA ILE A 34 1.63 -5.64 -5.17
C ILE A 34 2.22 -6.60 -6.23
N ALA A 35 3.00 -7.59 -5.82
CA ALA A 35 3.64 -8.53 -6.73
C ALA A 35 2.63 -9.34 -7.56
N HIS A 36 1.46 -9.66 -7.01
CA HIS A 36 0.40 -10.40 -7.71
C HIS A 36 -0.30 -9.53 -8.76
N ASN A 37 -0.59 -8.26 -8.45
CA ASN A 37 -1.34 -7.39 -9.37
C ASN A 37 -0.45 -6.71 -10.41
N TYR A 38 0.83 -6.49 -10.10
CA TYR A 38 1.73 -5.71 -10.95
C TYR A 38 1.88 -6.26 -12.38
N PRO A 39 2.05 -7.57 -12.65
CA PRO A 39 2.19 -8.06 -14.03
C PRO A 39 0.97 -7.75 -14.91
N SER A 40 -0.25 -7.94 -14.40
CA SER A 40 -1.48 -7.61 -15.14
C SER A 40 -1.66 -6.10 -15.31
N PHE A 41 -1.28 -5.31 -14.30
CA PHE A 41 -1.25 -3.86 -14.39
C PHE A 41 -0.27 -3.39 -15.48
N ALA A 42 0.96 -3.88 -15.47
CA ALA A 42 2.00 -3.50 -16.43
C ALA A 42 1.62 -3.85 -17.87
N ALA A 43 0.94 -4.98 -18.08
CA ALA A 43 0.39 -5.34 -19.39
C ALA A 43 -0.77 -4.44 -19.84
N THR A 44 -1.54 -3.88 -18.90
CA THR A 44 -2.67 -2.97 -19.20
C THR A 44 -2.19 -1.54 -19.45
N TYR A 45 -1.14 -1.11 -18.77
CA TYR A 45 -0.61 0.26 -18.79
C TYR A 45 0.90 0.26 -19.07
N PRO A 46 1.33 -0.22 -20.24
CA PRO A 46 2.76 -0.29 -20.58
C PRO A 46 3.39 1.09 -20.56
N GLU A 47 2.68 2.13 -21.04
CA GLU A 47 3.20 3.49 -21.07
C GLU A 47 3.54 4.00 -19.67
N TRP A 48 2.71 3.72 -18.66
CA TRP A 48 2.97 4.17 -17.29
C TRP A 48 4.08 3.37 -16.61
N THR A 49 4.25 2.11 -17.01
CA THR A 49 5.36 1.29 -16.56
C THR A 49 6.68 1.84 -17.09
N ASP A 50 6.72 2.24 -18.36
CA ASP A 50 7.88 2.91 -18.98
C ASP A 50 8.15 4.27 -18.34
N TYR A 51 7.10 4.95 -17.86
CA TYR A 51 7.18 6.18 -17.07
C TYR A 51 7.33 5.93 -15.56
N LEU A 52 8.05 4.88 -15.16
CA LEU A 52 8.46 4.61 -13.77
C LEU A 52 7.33 4.38 -12.76
N PHE A 53 6.09 4.13 -13.22
CA PHE A 53 5.07 3.50 -12.38
C PHE A 53 5.33 1.99 -12.35
N ASP A 54 6.46 1.61 -11.78
CA ASP A 54 7.00 0.27 -11.84
C ASP A 54 7.00 -0.44 -10.48
N ASN A 55 7.46 -1.68 -10.45
CA ASN A 55 7.55 -2.47 -9.22
C ASN A 55 8.46 -1.82 -8.16
N TYR A 56 9.49 -1.09 -8.59
CA TYR A 56 10.41 -0.39 -7.69
C TYR A 56 9.70 0.79 -7.02
N PHE A 57 9.03 1.63 -7.80
CA PHE A 57 8.16 2.70 -7.30
C PHE A 57 7.18 2.16 -6.26
N LEU A 58 6.45 1.09 -6.59
CA LEU A 58 5.41 0.51 -5.73
C LEU A 58 5.97 -0.02 -4.40
N ASN A 59 7.14 -0.67 -4.42
CA ASN A 59 7.73 -1.31 -3.23
C ASN A 59 8.60 -0.40 -2.37
N GLN A 60 9.00 0.76 -2.91
CA GLN A 60 9.89 1.70 -2.22
C GLN A 60 9.19 3.03 -1.94
N ARG A 61 8.78 3.75 -2.98
CA ARG A 61 8.28 5.13 -2.87
C ARG A 61 6.80 5.20 -2.52
N ALA A 62 5.97 4.39 -3.19
CA ALA A 62 4.55 4.31 -2.88
C ALA A 62 4.27 3.46 -1.62
N PHE A 63 5.21 2.63 -1.17
CA PHE A 63 4.96 1.69 -0.10
C PHE A 63 4.47 2.34 1.21
N PRO A 64 5.03 3.48 1.69
CA PRO A 64 4.53 4.15 2.88
C PRO A 64 3.07 4.61 2.75
N VAL A 65 2.68 5.17 1.61
CA VAL A 65 1.28 5.59 1.38
C VAL A 65 0.37 4.37 1.27
N LEU A 66 0.79 3.31 0.59
CA LEU A 66 0.03 2.06 0.48
C LEU A 66 -0.05 1.30 1.82
N ALA A 67 0.94 1.41 2.70
CA ALA A 67 0.90 0.77 4.02
C ALA A 67 -0.19 1.35 4.93
N ARG A 68 -0.74 2.54 4.62
CA ARG A 68 -1.88 3.13 5.34
C ARG A 68 -3.14 2.27 5.26
N TYR A 69 -3.31 1.48 4.19
CA TYR A 69 -4.36 0.45 4.09
C TYR A 69 -4.36 -0.49 5.30
N LEU A 70 -3.17 -0.83 5.80
CA LEU A 70 -2.97 -1.86 6.82
C LEU A 70 -3.06 -1.30 8.24
N ASN A 71 -2.50 -0.10 8.44
CA ASN A 71 -2.36 0.50 9.76
C ASN A 71 -3.65 1.22 10.20
N TYR A 72 -4.33 1.90 9.26
CA TYR A 72 -5.45 2.79 9.58
C TYR A 72 -6.76 2.37 8.91
N LYS A 73 -6.75 1.29 8.10
CA LYS A 73 -7.87 0.93 7.21
C LYS A 73 -8.29 2.08 6.28
N VAL A 74 -7.35 2.97 5.98
CA VAL A 74 -7.58 4.12 5.08
C VAL A 74 -7.02 3.75 3.72
N VAL A 75 -7.91 3.73 2.73
CA VAL A 75 -7.57 3.61 1.31
C VAL A 75 -6.96 4.94 0.86
N PRO A 76 -5.70 4.99 0.40
CA PRO A 76 -5.15 6.16 -0.26
C PRO A 76 -6.00 6.55 -1.45
N THR A 77 -6.13 7.84 -1.66
CA THR A 77 -6.80 8.35 -2.86
C THR A 77 -5.91 8.14 -4.09
N PRO A 78 -6.49 8.02 -5.29
CA PRO A 78 -5.73 7.99 -6.53
C PRO A 78 -4.83 9.22 -6.71
N PHE A 79 -5.29 10.37 -6.22
CA PHE A 79 -4.53 11.61 -6.24
C PHE A 79 -3.26 11.52 -5.37
N GLU A 80 -3.36 11.02 -4.13
CA GLU A 80 -2.19 10.81 -3.27
C GLU A 80 -1.15 9.88 -3.93
N LEU A 81 -1.59 8.77 -4.54
CA LEU A 81 -0.66 7.87 -5.23
C LEU A 81 -0.02 8.54 -6.45
N ALA A 82 -0.78 9.32 -7.22
CA ALA A 82 -0.28 10.03 -8.38
C ALA A 82 0.69 11.17 -8.00
N GLN A 83 0.47 11.82 -6.85
CA GLN A 83 1.41 12.80 -6.31
C GLN A 83 2.74 12.16 -5.92
N VAL A 84 2.71 11.02 -5.21
CA VAL A 84 3.92 10.28 -4.84
C VAL A 84 4.70 9.81 -6.07
N TRP A 85 4.01 9.45 -7.15
CA TRP A 85 4.64 9.18 -8.45
C TRP A 85 5.28 10.44 -9.03
N ALA A 86 4.58 11.58 -9.05
CA ALA A 86 5.13 12.81 -9.60
C ALA A 86 6.36 13.31 -8.82
N GLU A 87 6.47 13.02 -7.52
CA GLU A 87 7.64 13.33 -6.69
C GLU A 87 8.91 12.55 -7.06
N GLN A 88 8.82 11.58 -7.98
CA GLN A 88 10.00 10.91 -8.55
C GLN A 88 10.81 11.81 -9.48
N PHE A 89 10.19 12.87 -10.00
CA PHE A 89 10.76 13.72 -11.05
C PHE A 89 11.03 15.13 -10.54
N THR A 90 12.05 15.76 -11.11
CA THR A 90 12.26 17.20 -10.97
C THR A 90 11.45 17.91 -12.04
N TRP A 91 10.50 18.76 -11.63
CA TRP A 91 9.65 19.52 -12.53
C TRP A 91 10.12 20.96 -12.60
N SER A 92 10.42 21.44 -13.81
CA SER A 92 10.64 22.87 -14.06
C SER A 92 9.34 23.66 -14.24
N ASN A 93 8.25 22.95 -14.57
CA ASN A 93 6.93 23.53 -14.80
C ASN A 93 5.87 22.79 -13.95
N LEU A 94 5.23 23.53 -13.03
CA LEU A 94 4.21 23.00 -12.14
C LEU A 94 2.92 22.60 -12.86
N GLU A 95 2.49 23.34 -13.89
CA GLU A 95 1.34 22.98 -14.71
C GLU A 95 1.58 21.67 -15.47
N MET A 96 2.81 21.42 -15.92
CA MET A 96 3.18 20.13 -16.52
C MET A 96 3.09 19.00 -15.50
N LYS A 97 3.54 19.23 -14.25
CA LYS A 97 3.38 18.26 -13.15
C LYS A 97 1.90 17.94 -12.93
N GLU A 98 1.06 18.95 -12.81
CA GLU A 98 -0.39 18.80 -12.58
C GLU A 98 -1.08 18.02 -13.71
N ARG A 99 -0.71 18.30 -14.96
CA ARG A 99 -1.22 17.52 -16.11
C ARG A 99 -0.83 16.06 -16.06
N HIS A 100 0.40 15.72 -15.64
CA HIS A 100 0.80 14.31 -15.50
C HIS A 100 0.09 13.64 -14.32
N VAL A 101 -0.06 14.33 -13.19
CA VAL A 101 -0.84 13.83 -12.05
C VAL A 101 -2.28 13.53 -12.50
N ALA A 102 -2.94 14.46 -13.19
CA ALA A 102 -4.30 14.28 -13.70
C ALA A 102 -4.42 13.10 -14.67
N ARG A 103 -3.45 12.94 -15.59
CA ARG A 103 -3.40 11.80 -16.53
C ARG A 103 -3.20 10.46 -15.82
N LEU A 104 -2.45 10.44 -14.71
CA LEU A 104 -2.18 9.23 -13.94
C LEU A 104 -3.33 8.84 -13.01
N MET A 105 -4.23 9.77 -12.63
CA MET A 105 -5.36 9.48 -11.74
C MET A 105 -6.20 8.24 -12.12
N PRO A 106 -6.65 8.04 -13.38
CA PRO A 106 -7.41 6.83 -13.73
C PRO A 106 -6.59 5.54 -13.58
N VAL A 107 -5.29 5.59 -13.86
CA VAL A 107 -4.35 4.46 -13.75
C VAL A 107 -4.11 4.10 -12.29
N ALA A 108 -3.86 5.12 -11.45
CA ALA A 108 -3.76 4.98 -10.01
C ALA A 108 -5.06 4.43 -9.40
N THR A 109 -6.22 4.86 -9.91
CA THR A 109 -7.54 4.35 -9.49
C THR A 109 -7.66 2.86 -9.78
N ASP A 110 -7.31 2.43 -11.00
CA ASP A 110 -7.40 1.01 -11.36
C ASP A 110 -6.43 0.15 -10.52
N PHE A 111 -5.19 0.63 -10.33
CA PHE A 111 -4.21 -0.05 -9.50
C PHE A 111 -4.70 -0.22 -8.05
N LEU A 112 -5.17 0.86 -7.42
CA LEU A 112 -5.67 0.83 -6.04
C LEU A 112 -6.89 -0.09 -5.90
N ARG A 113 -7.79 -0.10 -6.89
CA ARG A 113 -8.95 -1.00 -6.93
C ARG A 113 -8.52 -2.48 -6.96
N ARG A 114 -7.56 -2.83 -7.81
CA ARG A 114 -7.00 -4.19 -7.91
C ARG A 114 -6.31 -4.61 -6.62
N LEU A 115 -5.49 -3.72 -6.06
CA LEU A 115 -4.77 -3.95 -4.81
C LEU A 115 -5.74 -4.15 -3.63
N ASN A 116 -6.77 -3.30 -3.52
CA ASN A 116 -7.79 -3.40 -2.48
C ASN A 116 -8.57 -4.72 -2.57
N LYS A 117 -8.98 -5.11 -3.79
CA LYS A 117 -9.63 -6.41 -4.04
C LYS A 117 -8.75 -7.55 -3.53
N ASP A 118 -7.46 -7.51 -3.83
CA ASP A 118 -6.53 -8.58 -3.50
C ASP A 118 -6.15 -8.63 -2.00
N LEU A 119 -6.10 -7.49 -1.33
CA LEU A 119 -5.84 -7.41 0.11
C LEU A 119 -7.00 -7.91 0.96
N PHE A 120 -8.24 -7.63 0.54
CA PHE A 120 -9.42 -7.85 1.40
C PHE A 120 -10.35 -8.98 0.93
N ASN A 121 -10.24 -9.49 -0.31
CA ASN A 121 -11.05 -10.62 -0.78
C ASN A 121 -10.36 -11.99 -0.66
N ARG A 122 -9.15 -12.10 -0.11
CA ARG A 122 -8.46 -13.39 0.13
C ARG A 122 -8.92 -14.14 1.40
N HIS A 123 -9.98 -13.70 2.06
CA HIS A 123 -10.51 -14.28 3.31
C HIS A 123 -11.95 -14.81 3.20
N ARG A 124 -12.39 -15.26 2.03
CA ARG A 124 -13.60 -16.09 1.89
C ARG A 124 -13.22 -17.49 1.42
#